data_AF-A0A497PJP2-F1
#
_entry.id   AF-A0A497PJP2-F1
#
_cell.length_a   1.000
_cell.length_b   1.000
_cell.length_c   1.000
_cell.angle_alpha   90.00
_cell.angle_beta   90.00
_cell.angle_gamma   90.00
#
_symmetry.space_group_name_H-M   'P 1'
#
loop_
_entity.id
_entity.type
_entity.pdbx_description
1 polymer ?
#
loop_
_entity_poly.entity_id
_entity_poly.type
_entity_poly.pdbx_seq_one_letter_code
_entity_poly.pdbx_strand_id
1 'polypeptide(L)'
;MNAAATDPMAWFPYKPRPHQDRAVKFASEIYSNKDVGLLSADCGVGKTIAVLAGYLSARASDPGFRLIVTTRTHSQSKVYEAELTELRNIQTSATTGPLTATSMVSRVHVCPMKGRMEQFSSVGFMRQCAKMVKEGQCTYYW
;
A
#
# COMPACT_ATOMS: atom_id res chain seq x y z
N MET A 1 21.98 14.76 -7.02
CA MET A 1 22.26 14.68 -5.57
C MET A 1 22.34 13.21 -5.22
N ASN A 2 23.53 12.69 -4.91
CA ASN A 2 23.70 11.32 -4.43
C ASN A 2 23.10 11.25 -3.03
N ALA A 3 21.91 10.65 -2.92
CA ALA A 3 21.43 10.19 -1.62
C ALA A 3 22.49 9.22 -1.09
N ALA A 4 23.05 9.53 0.08
CA ALA A 4 23.89 8.57 0.79
C ALA A 4 23.12 7.24 0.84
N ALA A 5 23.77 6.15 0.42
CA ALA A 5 23.15 4.84 0.30
C ALA A 5 22.75 4.34 1.70
N THR A 6 21.58 4.74 2.18
CA THR A 6 20.93 4.14 3.34
C THR A 6 20.73 2.67 3.01
N ASP A 7 21.27 1.78 3.85
CA ASP A 7 21.08 0.34 3.71
C ASP A 7 19.56 0.06 3.59
N PRO A 8 19.10 -0.49 2.46
CA PRO A 8 17.68 -0.78 2.26
C PRO A 8 17.08 -1.67 3.34
N MET A 9 17.91 -2.50 3.98
CA MET A 9 17.49 -3.37 5.07
C MET A 9 17.13 -2.62 6.36
N ALA A 10 17.55 -1.35 6.52
CA ALA A 10 17.14 -0.52 7.65
C ALA A 10 15.62 -0.29 7.70
N TRP A 11 14.95 -0.41 6.55
CA TRP A 11 13.49 -0.31 6.43
C TRP A 11 12.78 -1.66 6.52
N PHE A 12 13.50 -2.76 6.76
CA PHE A 12 12.91 -4.09 6.82
C PHE A 12 12.59 -4.47 8.29
N PRO A 13 11.30 -4.61 8.67
CA PRO A 13 10.88 -4.69 10.08
C PRO A 13 11.08 -6.06 10.73
N TYR A 14 11.51 -7.07 9.97
CA TYR A 14 11.62 -8.44 10.44
C TYR A 14 13.06 -8.94 10.39
N LYS A 15 13.33 -10.02 11.10
CA LYS A 15 14.53 -10.82 10.81
C LYS A 15 14.40 -11.41 9.41
N PRO A 16 15.30 -11.08 8.45
CA PRO A 16 15.16 -11.54 7.08
C PRO A 16 15.32 -13.06 6.98
N ARG A 17 14.44 -13.68 6.19
CA ARG A 17 14.56 -15.06 5.71
C ARG A 17 15.62 -15.12 4.60
N PRO A 18 16.12 -16.31 4.26
CA PRO A 18 17.08 -16.47 3.18
C PRO A 18 16.61 -15.75 1.90
N HIS A 19 17.51 -14.94 1.33
CA HIS A 19 17.33 -14.21 0.07
C HIS A 19 16.29 -13.08 0.05
N GLN A 20 15.59 -12.78 1.15
CA GLN A 20 14.71 -11.61 1.22
C GLN A 20 15.47 -10.31 1.02
N ASP A 21 16.71 -10.24 1.50
CA ASP A 21 17.60 -9.08 1.34
C ASP A 21 17.84 -8.75 -0.14
N ARG A 22 17.91 -9.76 -1.01
CA ARG A 22 18.06 -9.56 -2.46
C ARG A 22 16.83 -8.87 -3.05
N ALA A 23 15.63 -9.25 -2.63
CA ALA A 23 14.39 -8.62 -3.10
C ALA A 23 14.29 -7.16 -2.64
N VAL A 24 14.70 -6.86 -1.41
CA VAL A 24 14.73 -5.49 -0.87
C VAL A 24 15.72 -4.63 -1.65
N LYS A 25 16.96 -5.11 -1.83
CA LYS A 25 18.01 -4.41 -2.57
C LYS A 25 17.62 -4.17 -4.03
N PHE A 26 17.08 -5.20 -4.68
CA PHE A 26 16.54 -5.08 -6.04
C PHE A 26 15.47 -3.98 -6.14
N ALA A 27 14.47 -4.00 -5.25
CA ALA A 27 13.43 -2.97 -5.25
C ALA A 27 14.00 -1.56 -5.02
N SER A 28 14.93 -1.42 -4.07
CA SER A 28 15.59 -0.14 -3.78
C SER A 28 16.33 0.42 -5.01
N GLU A 29 17.07 -0.43 -5.72
CA GLU A 29 17.80 -0.05 -6.94
C GLU A 29 16.85 0.44 -8.03
N ILE A 30 15.83 -0.35 -8.35
CA ILE A 30 14.82 -0.01 -9.36
C ILE A 30 14.13 1.32 -9.03
N TYR A 31 13.71 1.51 -7.78
CA TYR A 31 13.08 2.77 -7.36
C TYR A 31 14.04 3.94 -7.37
N SER A 32 15.31 3.75 -7.01
CA SER A 32 16.34 4.79 -7.02
C SER A 32 16.64 5.29 -8.43
N ASN A 33 16.75 4.35 -9.38
CA ASN A 33 17.07 4.64 -10.78
C ASN A 33 15.85 5.11 -11.60
N LYS A 34 14.63 4.91 -11.09
CA LYS A 34 13.36 5.17 -11.80
C LYS A 34 13.15 4.24 -13.00
N ASP A 35 13.58 2.99 -12.84
CA ASP A 35 13.50 1.95 -13.87
C ASP A 35 12.26 1.06 -13.71
N VAL A 36 12.07 0.15 -14.67
CA VAL A 36 11.08 -0.92 -14.60
C VAL A 36 11.76 -2.22 -14.18
N GLY A 37 11.33 -2.79 -13.05
CA GLY A 37 11.85 -4.05 -12.51
C GLY A 37 10.84 -5.18 -12.54
N LEU A 38 11.30 -6.40 -12.85
CA LEU A 38 10.52 -7.62 -12.75
C LEU A 38 11.06 -8.49 -11.62
N LEU A 39 10.36 -8.51 -10.48
CA LEU A 39 10.70 -9.33 -9.33
C LEU A 39 9.90 -10.64 -9.35
N SER A 40 10.59 -11.77 -9.54
CA SER A 40 10.02 -13.09 -9.34
C SER A 40 10.54 -13.70 -8.03
N ALA A 41 9.61 -14.11 -7.17
CA ALA A 41 9.94 -14.84 -5.94
C ALA A 41 8.74 -15.70 -5.51
N ASP A 42 9.02 -16.77 -4.77
CA ASP A 42 8.01 -17.71 -4.31
C ASP A 42 6.96 -17.08 -3.38
N CYS A 43 5.80 -17.73 -3.26
CA CYS A 43 4.76 -17.35 -2.31
C CYS A 43 5.27 -17.44 -0.87
N GLY A 44 4.89 -16.49 -0.01
CA GLY A 44 5.29 -16.49 1.40
C GLY A 44 6.71 -15.97 1.68
N VAL A 45 7.49 -15.59 0.66
CA VAL A 45 8.83 -14.97 0.81
C VAL A 45 8.75 -13.51 1.26
N GLY A 46 7.57 -12.92 1.49
CA GLY A 46 7.47 -11.52 1.92
C GLY A 46 7.79 -10.51 0.82
N LYS A 47 7.38 -10.81 -0.44
CA LYS A 47 7.52 -9.89 -1.58
C LYS A 47 6.97 -8.49 -1.28
N THR A 48 5.81 -8.43 -0.61
CA THR A 48 5.15 -7.18 -0.24
C THR A 48 6.05 -6.30 0.63
N ILE A 49 6.50 -6.81 1.78
CA ILE A 49 7.35 -6.04 2.69
C ILE A 49 8.70 -5.72 2.06
N ALA A 50 9.26 -6.62 1.24
CA ALA A 50 10.53 -6.38 0.57
C ALA A 50 10.45 -5.18 -0.40
N VAL A 51 9.39 -5.11 -1.21
CA VAL A 51 9.15 -3.99 -2.14
C VAL A 51 8.86 -2.69 -1.40
N LEU A 52 8.09 -2.74 -0.31
CA LEU A 52 7.81 -1.56 0.52
C LEU A 52 9.07 -1.01 1.19
N ALA A 53 9.89 -1.87 1.80
CA ALA A 53 11.17 -1.48 2.40
C ALA A 53 12.12 -0.90 1.34
N GLY A 54 12.19 -1.52 0.16
CA GLY A 54 12.95 -1.01 -0.98
C GLY A 54 12.50 0.39 -1.39
N TYR A 55 11.19 0.61 -1.56
CA TYR A 55 10.64 1.93 -1.89
C TYR A 55 11.00 2.99 -0.84
N LEU A 56 10.78 2.70 0.45
CA LEU A 56 11.05 3.64 1.51
C LEU A 56 12.54 3.99 1.59
N SER A 57 13.42 3.01 1.43
CA SER A 57 14.87 3.27 1.39
C SER A 57 15.29 4.22 0.27
N ALA A 58 14.59 4.18 -0.87
CA ALA A 58 14.92 4.97 -2.04
C ALA A 58 14.25 6.35 -2.05
N ARG A 59 13.07 6.48 -1.45
CA ARG A 59 12.16 7.63 -1.68
C ARG A 59 11.54 8.25 -0.43
N ALA A 60 11.75 7.71 0.77
CA ALA A 60 11.05 8.21 1.97
C ALA A 60 11.39 9.67 2.32
N SER A 61 12.57 10.16 1.98
CA SER A 61 13.00 11.54 2.20
C SER A 61 12.51 12.54 1.14
N ASP A 62 11.86 12.06 0.06
CA ASP A 62 11.40 12.90 -1.03
C ASP A 62 9.86 13.05 -0.99
N PRO A 63 9.33 14.19 -0.52
CA PRO A 63 7.89 14.39 -0.38
C PRO A 63 7.16 14.48 -1.73
N GLY A 64 7.88 14.62 -2.85
CA GLY A 64 7.30 14.63 -4.19
C GLY A 64 6.93 13.24 -4.71
N PHE A 65 7.45 12.16 -4.09
CA PHE A 65 7.22 10.80 -4.55
C PHE A 65 6.08 10.12 -3.81
N ARG A 66 5.27 9.39 -4.56
CA ARG A 66 4.16 8.58 -4.05
C ARG A 66 4.23 7.18 -4.64
N LEU A 67 3.93 6.18 -3.82
CA LEU A 67 3.80 4.80 -4.28
C LEU A 67 2.33 4.48 -4.53
N ILE A 68 2.00 4.07 -5.75
CA ILE A 68 0.71 3.47 -6.08
C ILE A 68 0.90 1.97 -6.16
N VAL A 69 0.13 1.23 -5.35
CA VAL A 69 0.14 -0.23 -5.33
C VAL A 69 -1.16 -0.73 -5.93
N THR A 70 -1.07 -1.64 -6.88
CA THR A 70 -2.22 -2.34 -7.46
C THR A 70 -2.20 -3.81 -7.04
N THR A 71 -3.34 -4.31 -6.60
CA THR A 71 -3.50 -5.71 -6.19
C THR A 71 -4.70 -6.32 -6.88
N ARG A 72 -4.68 -7.65 -7.07
CA ARG A 72 -5.78 -8.37 -7.72
C ARG A 72 -6.99 -8.51 -6.79
N THR A 73 -6.76 -8.70 -5.49
CA THR A 73 -7.82 -8.95 -4.50
C THR A 73 -7.76 -7.99 -3.32
N HIS A 74 -8.89 -7.80 -2.64
CA HIS A 74 -8.94 -7.03 -1.39
C HIS A 74 -8.11 -7.66 -0.27
N SER A 75 -8.03 -8.99 -0.20
CA SER A 75 -7.18 -9.66 0.78
C SER A 75 -5.71 -9.32 0.59
N GLN A 76 -5.25 -9.17 -0.65
CA GLN A 76 -3.89 -8.72 -0.94
C GLN A 76 -3.68 -7.26 -0.53
N SER A 77 -4.66 -6.36 -0.75
CA SER A 77 -4.56 -4.98 -0.26
C SER A 77 -4.43 -4.91 1.26
N LYS A 78 -5.17 -5.77 2.00
CA LYS A 78 -5.07 -5.86 3.46
C LYS A 78 -3.69 -6.33 3.94
N VAL A 79 -2.99 -7.17 3.16
CA VAL A 79 -1.59 -7.52 3.46
C VAL A 79 -0.73 -6.26 3.42
N TYR A 80 -0.87 -5.40 2.41
CA TYR A 80 -0.15 -4.13 2.37
C TYR A 80 -0.48 -3.22 3.57
N GLU A 81 -1.74 -3.14 3.98
CA GLU A 81 -2.14 -2.35 5.17
C GLU A 81 -1.48 -2.85 6.46
N ALA A 82 -1.39 -4.17 6.63
CA ALA A 82 -0.71 -4.78 7.78
C ALA A 82 0.79 -4.49 7.75
N GLU A 83 1.45 -4.68 6.61
CA GLU A 83 2.90 -4.42 6.47
C GLU A 83 3.23 -2.93 6.67
N LEU A 84 2.38 -2.01 6.19
CA LEU A 84 2.50 -0.58 6.45
C LEU A 84 2.37 -0.23 7.94
N THR A 85 1.59 -1.00 8.69
CA THR A 85 1.47 -0.83 10.15
C THR A 85 2.78 -1.21 10.84
N GLU A 86 3.40 -2.31 10.45
CA GLU A 86 4.70 -2.71 10.98
C GLU A 86 5.82 -1.73 10.60
N LEU A 87 5.79 -1.20 9.38
CA LEU A 87 6.73 -0.16 8.94
C LEU A 87 6.60 1.13 9.75
N ARG A 88 5.38 1.53 10.14
CA ARG A 88 5.16 2.68 11.03
C ARG A 88 5.74 2.45 12.41
N ASN A 89 5.66 1.22 12.94
CA ASN A 89 6.17 0.88 14.27
C ASN A 89 7.69 0.99 14.35
N ILE A 90 8.40 0.66 13.26
CA ILE A 90 9.87 0.74 13.20
C ILE A 90 10.40 2.08 12.72
N GLN A 91 9.52 2.98 12.26
CA GLN A 91 9.90 4.31 11.81
C GLN A 91 10.29 5.16 13.04
N THR A 92 11.58 5.16 13.37
CA THR A 92 12.14 5.84 14.54
C THR A 92 12.64 7.26 14.26
N SER A 93 12.69 7.69 13.00
CA SER A 93 13.37 8.94 12.62
C SER A 93 12.43 10.13 12.46
N ALA A 94 12.74 11.22 13.17
CA ALA A 94 12.13 12.55 12.99
C ALA A 94 12.35 13.17 11.60
N THR A 95 13.20 12.57 10.77
CA THR A 95 13.62 13.09 9.45
C THR A 95 12.65 12.74 8.33
N THR A 96 11.86 11.66 8.49
CA THR A 96 10.84 11.23 7.52
C THR A 96 9.48 11.46 8.15
N GLY A 97 8.64 12.27 7.51
CA GLY A 97 7.28 12.54 7.99
C GLY A 97 6.45 11.27 8.18
N PRO A 98 5.25 11.39 8.79
CA PRO A 98 4.41 10.23 9.08
C PRO A 98 4.07 9.47 7.79
N LEU A 99 4.23 8.14 7.80
CA LEU A 99 3.86 7.29 6.67
C LEU A 99 2.34 7.27 6.49
N THR A 100 1.83 8.05 5.53
CA THR A 100 0.41 8.08 5.18
C THR A 100 0.12 7.13 4.02
N ALA A 101 -1.01 6.43 4.09
CA ALA A 101 -1.48 5.58 3.00
C ALA A 101 -3.01 5.65 2.91
N THR A 102 -3.53 5.51 1.70
CA THR A 102 -4.98 5.49 1.43
C THR A 102 -5.31 4.26 0.60
N SER A 103 -6.16 3.39 1.15
CA SER A 103 -6.68 2.24 0.42
C SER A 103 -7.88 2.65 -0.41
N MET A 104 -7.78 2.46 -1.73
CA MET A 104 -8.89 2.69 -2.64
C MET A 104 -9.65 1.39 -2.84
N VAL A 105 -10.86 1.32 -2.31
CA VAL A 105 -11.76 0.17 -2.42
C VAL A 105 -13.16 0.62 -2.83
N SER A 106 -13.93 -0.27 -3.44
CA SER A 106 -15.30 0.03 -3.85
C SER A 106 -16.17 0.46 -2.66
N ARG A 107 -17.10 1.40 -2.88
CA ARG A 107 -18.03 1.91 -1.87
C ARG A 107 -18.80 0.80 -1.17
N VAL A 108 -19.09 -0.31 -1.84
CA VAL A 108 -19.78 -1.48 -1.24
C VAL A 108 -19.01 -2.11 -0.08
N HIS A 109 -17.70 -1.88 0.03
CA HIS A 109 -16.87 -2.41 1.12
C HIS A 109 -16.71 -1.44 2.30
N VAL A 110 -16.95 -0.14 2.10
CA VAL A 110 -16.68 0.92 3.10
C VAL A 110 -17.88 1.81 3.42
N CYS A 111 -18.99 1.68 2.69
CA CYS A 111 -20.18 2.49 2.93
C CYS A 111 -20.85 2.16 4.27
N PRO A 112 -21.05 3.15 5.16
CA PRO A 112 -21.76 2.95 6.42
C PRO A 112 -23.21 2.48 6.27
N MET A 113 -23.84 2.74 5.12
CA MET A 113 -25.22 2.31 4.84
C MET A 113 -25.34 0.86 4.34
N LYS A 114 -24.23 0.14 4.17
CA LYS A 114 -24.24 -1.21 3.58
C LYS A 114 -25.24 -2.15 4.24
N GLY A 115 -25.31 -2.14 5.58
CA GLY A 115 -26.26 -2.99 6.35
C GLY A 115 -27.74 -2.72 6.04
N ARG A 116 -28.09 -1.53 5.55
CA ARG A 116 -29.47 -1.18 5.15
C ARG A 116 -29.81 -1.60 3.71
N MET A 117 -28.82 -2.12 3.00
CA MET A 117 -28.86 -2.42 1.57
C MET A 117 -28.40 -3.86 1.28
N GLU A 118 -28.43 -4.73 2.30
CA GLU A 118 -27.97 -6.13 2.19
C GLU A 118 -28.77 -6.96 1.18
N GLN A 119 -30.02 -6.55 0.90
CA GLN A 119 -30.85 -7.14 -0.13
C GLN A 119 -30.30 -6.96 -1.56
N PHE A 120 -29.38 -6.01 -1.75
CA PHE A 120 -28.79 -5.75 -3.06
C PHE A 120 -27.48 -6.52 -3.25
N SER A 121 -27.30 -7.08 -4.45
CA SER A 121 -25.98 -7.53 -4.90
C SER A 121 -24.98 -6.37 -4.93
N SER A 122 -23.67 -6.65 -4.98
CA SER A 122 -22.66 -5.57 -5.06
C SER A 122 -22.90 -4.60 -6.22
N VAL A 123 -23.35 -5.10 -7.38
CA VAL A 123 -23.71 -4.26 -8.53
C VAL A 123 -24.98 -3.46 -8.27
N GLY A 124 -26.00 -4.08 -7.66
CA GLY A 124 -27.24 -3.41 -7.26
C GLY A 124 -26.98 -2.30 -6.24
N PHE A 125 -26.12 -2.57 -5.26
CA PHE A 125 -25.68 -1.61 -4.26
C PHE A 125 -25.05 -0.40 -4.92
N MET A 126 -24.12 -0.59 -5.86
CA MET A 126 -23.44 0.51 -6.54
C MET A 126 -24.41 1.38 -7.36
N ARG A 127 -25.38 0.75 -8.05
CA ARG A 127 -26.43 1.46 -8.79
C ARG A 127 -27.32 2.28 -7.86
N GLN A 128 -27.79 1.68 -6.77
CA GLN A 128 -28.65 2.35 -5.80
C GLN A 128 -27.89 3.47 -5.05
N CYS A 129 -26.61 3.25 -4.71
CA CYS A 129 -25.74 4.27 -4.15
C CYS A 129 -25.61 5.48 -5.09
N ALA A 130 -25.34 5.26 -6.37
CA ALA A 130 -25.26 6.33 -7.36
C ALA A 130 -26.59 7.10 -7.51
N LYS A 131 -27.73 6.39 -7.48
CA LYS A 131 -29.06 7.01 -7.50
C LYS A 131 -29.29 7.91 -6.28
N MET A 132 -28.99 7.42 -5.08
CA MET A 132 -29.17 8.19 -3.84
C MET A 132 -28.31 9.44 -3.79
N VAL A 133 -27.06 9.35 -4.27
CA VAL A 133 -26.19 10.53 -4.39
C VAL A 133 -26.80 11.56 -5.33
N LYS A 134 -27.26 11.12 -6.52
CA LYS A 134 -27.89 12.00 -7.51
C LYS A 134 -29.17 12.68 -7.00
N GLU A 135 -29.96 11.98 -6.18
CA GLU A 135 -31.22 12.47 -5.62
C GLU A 135 -31.04 13.28 -4.31
N GLY A 136 -29.80 13.48 -3.84
CA GLY A 136 -29.51 14.19 -2.59
C GLY A 136 -29.92 13.42 -1.33
N GLN A 137 -30.15 12.11 -1.44
CA GLN A 137 -30.60 11.22 -0.36
C GLN A 137 -29.44 10.53 0.37
N CYS A 138 -28.20 10.63 -0.14
CA CYS A 138 -27.03 10.06 0.51
C CYS A 138 -26.36 11.08 1.44
N THR A 139 -26.18 10.73 2.71
CA THR A 139 -25.51 11.60 3.70
C THR A 139 -24.00 11.32 3.83
N TYR A 140 -23.48 10.33 3.11
CA TYR A 140 -22.09 9.85 3.28
C TYR A 140 -21.21 10.07 2.04
N TYR A 141 -21.83 10.16 0.87
CA TYR A 141 -21.15 10.37 -0.40
C TYR A 141 -21.83 11.53 -1.12
N TRP A 142 -21.01 12.27 -1.88
CA TRP A 142 -21.40 13.40 -2.72
C TRP A 142 -21.26 13.06 -4.21
#